data_AF-A0A6G3XMS0-F1
#
_entry.id   AF-A0A6G3XMS0-F1
#
_cell.length_a   1.000
_cell.length_b   1.000
_cell.length_c   1.000
_cell.angle_alpha   90.00
_cell.angle_beta   90.00
_cell.angle_gamma   90.00
#
_symmetry.space_group_name_H-M   'P 1'
#
loop_
_entity.id
_entity.type
_entity.pdbx_description
1 polymer ?
#
loop_
_entity_poly.entity_id
_entity_poly.type
_entity_poly.pdbx_seq_one_letter_code
_entity_poly.pdbx_strand_id
1 'polypeptide(L)'
;MRSKVCYHAVDSHTEGMPTRVVTGGVGVLPGATMAERRQRFMAERDGLRTLLMCEPRGHGAMSGAILQPPTRPDADFGVLFIEVSGCLPMCGHGTIGVATVLVETGMVEAVQPETLIRLDTPAGLVTARVAVRDGRAESVTLENVASYSHALDQVVDVEGFGPVRYDMAYGGNFYAIVRTEDLGIPFDRAEKGRLLEAGLAVMGAINERNPVVHPENPAIDVCHHVYLEAPGSTAEHSRHAMA
;
A
#
# COMPACT_ATOMS: atom_id res chain seq x y z
N MET A 1 1.41 19.74 -29.93
CA MET A 1 0.81 18.49 -29.41
C MET A 1 -0.53 18.83 -28.75
N ARG A 2 -1.56 17.99 -28.86
CA ARG A 2 -2.83 18.15 -28.11
C ARG A 2 -3.04 16.91 -27.25
N SER A 3 -3.25 17.08 -25.96
CA SER A 3 -3.60 15.98 -25.05
C SER A 3 -5.06 16.07 -24.64
N LYS A 4 -5.71 14.93 -24.43
CA LYS A 4 -7.08 14.86 -23.88
C LYS A 4 -7.10 15.09 -22.37
N VAL A 5 -6.02 14.73 -21.68
CA VAL A 5 -5.86 14.82 -20.23
C VAL A 5 -4.43 15.22 -19.87
N CYS A 6 -4.23 15.89 -18.74
CA CYS A 6 -2.91 16.24 -18.21
C CYS A 6 -2.91 15.99 -16.70
N TYR A 7 -1.97 15.18 -16.22
CA TYR A 7 -1.79 14.88 -14.81
C TYR A 7 -0.37 15.26 -14.40
N HIS A 8 -0.24 15.83 -13.21
CA HIS A 8 1.04 16.21 -12.63
C HIS A 8 1.37 15.22 -11.53
N ALA A 9 2.60 14.73 -11.51
CA ALA A 9 3.06 13.82 -10.48
C ALA A 9 4.52 14.04 -10.13
N VAL A 10 4.87 13.68 -8.91
CA VAL A 10 6.25 13.58 -8.42
C VAL A 10 6.50 12.11 -8.13
N ASP A 11 7.45 11.51 -8.85
CA ASP A 11 7.84 10.13 -8.62
C ASP A 11 8.93 10.09 -7.54
N SER A 12 8.74 9.23 -6.56
CA SER A 12 9.67 8.97 -5.45
C SER A 12 9.90 7.47 -5.29
N HIS A 13 10.81 7.08 -4.40
CA HIS A 13 10.88 5.71 -3.92
C HIS A 13 11.11 5.68 -2.42
N THR A 14 10.61 4.64 -1.77
CA THR A 14 10.86 4.34 -0.36
C THR A 14 11.56 2.99 -0.32
N GLU A 15 12.83 2.97 0.08
CA GLU A 15 13.64 1.74 0.16
C GLU A 15 13.59 0.86 -1.11
N GLY A 16 13.59 1.50 -2.28
CA GLY A 16 13.52 0.84 -3.60
C GLY A 16 12.11 0.63 -4.17
N MET A 17 11.06 0.82 -3.37
CA MET A 17 9.67 0.71 -3.84
C MET A 17 9.17 2.05 -4.41
N PRO A 18 8.72 2.10 -5.68
CA PRO A 18 8.32 3.35 -6.31
C PRO A 18 7.00 3.88 -5.74
N THR A 19 6.83 5.20 -5.76
CA THR A 19 5.57 5.87 -5.46
C THR A 19 5.40 7.08 -6.36
N ARG A 20 4.42 7.02 -7.26
CA ARG A 20 3.96 8.14 -8.08
C ARG A 20 2.95 8.97 -7.30
N VAL A 21 3.36 10.13 -6.79
CA VAL A 21 2.47 11.05 -6.06
C VAL A 21 1.82 12.00 -7.05
N VAL A 22 0.54 11.79 -7.35
CA VAL A 22 -0.25 12.63 -8.26
C VAL A 22 -0.70 13.88 -7.53
N THR A 23 -0.15 15.03 -7.93
CA THR A 23 -0.34 16.34 -7.29
C THR A 23 -1.34 17.22 -8.03
N GLY A 24 -1.74 16.87 -9.27
CA GLY A 24 -2.66 17.70 -10.05
C GLY A 24 -3.30 17.01 -11.25
N GLY A 25 -4.39 17.60 -11.74
CA GLY A 25 -5.13 17.17 -12.94
C GLY A 25 -6.29 16.21 -12.70
N VAL A 26 -6.45 15.66 -11.50
CA VAL A 26 -7.45 14.62 -11.18
C VAL A 26 -8.81 15.19 -10.72
N GLY A 27 -8.81 16.40 -10.17
CA GLY A 27 -9.96 16.98 -9.48
C GLY A 27 -10.25 16.31 -8.12
N VAL A 28 -11.26 16.83 -7.42
CA VAL A 28 -11.73 16.24 -6.16
C VAL A 28 -12.58 15.01 -6.46
N LEU A 29 -12.23 13.89 -5.85
CA LEU A 29 -12.97 12.64 -5.94
C LEU A 29 -14.26 12.73 -5.11
N PRO A 30 -15.39 12.22 -5.63
CA PRO A 30 -16.64 12.29 -4.92
C PRO A 30 -16.72 11.21 -3.82
N GLY A 31 -17.39 11.55 -2.70
CA GLY A 31 -17.50 10.70 -1.51
C GLY A 31 -17.28 11.53 -0.24
N ALA A 32 -18.04 11.21 0.81
CA ALA A 32 -17.99 11.89 2.11
C ALA A 32 -16.80 11.45 2.96
N THR A 33 -16.27 10.24 2.72
CA THR A 33 -15.08 9.70 3.38
C THR A 33 -14.05 9.23 2.36
N MET A 34 -12.79 9.07 2.77
CA MET A 34 -11.77 8.48 1.91
C MET A 34 -12.07 7.02 1.52
N ALA A 35 -12.77 6.27 2.39
CA ALA A 35 -13.27 4.94 2.08
C ALA A 35 -14.32 4.95 0.96
N GLU A 36 -15.30 5.85 1.03
CA GLU A 36 -16.29 6.04 -0.04
C GLU A 36 -15.64 6.49 -1.35
N ARG A 37 -14.68 7.43 -1.27
CA ARG A 37 -13.91 7.88 -2.44
C ARG A 37 -13.17 6.73 -3.10
N ARG A 38 -12.55 5.83 -2.33
CA ARG A 38 -11.89 4.62 -2.85
C ARG A 38 -12.88 3.72 -3.58
N GLN A 39 -14.01 3.39 -2.94
CA GLN A 39 -15.03 2.52 -3.54
C GLN A 39 -15.57 3.09 -4.86
N ARG A 40 -15.92 4.38 -4.86
CA ARG A 40 -16.40 5.05 -6.07
C ARG A 40 -15.33 5.16 -7.15
N PHE A 41 -14.09 5.44 -6.78
CA PHE A 41 -12.98 5.47 -7.73
C PHE A 41 -12.80 4.11 -8.42
N MET A 42 -12.84 3.02 -7.67
CA MET A 42 -12.76 1.66 -8.22
C MET A 42 -13.94 1.35 -9.15
N ALA A 43 -15.15 1.74 -8.77
CA ALA A 43 -16.35 1.47 -9.57
C ALA A 43 -16.47 2.35 -10.82
N GLU A 44 -16.05 3.62 -10.74
CA GLU A 44 -16.38 4.63 -11.75
C GLU A 44 -15.17 5.06 -12.58
N ARG A 45 -13.94 4.95 -12.05
CA ARG A 45 -12.75 5.58 -12.66
C ARG A 45 -11.46 4.76 -12.62
N ASP A 46 -11.56 3.43 -12.56
CA ASP A 46 -10.38 2.55 -12.57
C ASP A 46 -9.49 2.74 -13.82
N GLY A 47 -10.06 3.22 -14.92
CA GLY A 47 -9.32 3.63 -16.12
C GLY A 47 -8.21 4.67 -15.86
N LEU A 48 -8.33 5.51 -14.83
CA LEU A 48 -7.26 6.42 -14.44
C LEU A 48 -6.12 5.70 -13.73
N ARG A 49 -6.41 4.72 -12.86
CA ARG A 49 -5.39 3.89 -12.23
C ARG A 49 -4.58 3.15 -13.29
N THR A 50 -5.26 2.46 -14.20
CA THR A 50 -4.57 1.71 -15.26
C THR A 50 -3.73 2.62 -16.15
N LEU A 51 -4.23 3.82 -16.49
CA LEU A 51 -3.46 4.82 -17.24
C LEU A 51 -2.16 5.23 -16.52
N LEU A 52 -2.18 5.37 -15.20
CA LEU A 52 -1.05 5.86 -14.40
C LEU A 52 -0.07 4.75 -14.00
N MET A 53 -0.57 3.54 -13.76
CA MET A 53 0.19 2.41 -13.19
C MET A 53 0.71 1.43 -14.24
N CYS A 54 -0.02 1.21 -15.34
CA CYS A 54 0.36 0.23 -16.35
C CYS A 54 1.27 0.83 -17.44
N GLU A 55 1.93 -0.04 -18.19
CA GLU A 55 2.66 0.35 -19.39
C GLU A 55 1.74 1.09 -20.39
N PRO A 56 2.23 2.13 -21.08
CA PRO A 56 3.64 2.54 -21.19
C PRO A 56 4.07 3.61 -20.18
N ARG A 57 3.23 4.00 -19.20
CA ARG A 57 3.51 5.12 -18.29
C ARG A 57 4.01 4.68 -16.92
N GLY A 58 3.61 3.49 -16.49
CA GLY A 58 4.16 2.80 -15.34
C GLY A 58 4.77 1.47 -15.75
N HIS A 59 4.71 0.49 -14.87
CA HIS A 59 5.25 -0.86 -15.04
C HIS A 59 4.63 -1.78 -13.97
N GLY A 60 4.89 -3.10 -14.06
CA GLY A 60 4.27 -4.12 -13.18
C GLY A 60 4.53 -4.00 -11.67
N ALA A 61 5.32 -3.01 -11.22
CA ALA A 61 5.60 -2.75 -9.81
C ALA A 61 5.29 -1.28 -9.42
N MET A 62 4.59 -0.53 -10.28
CA MET A 62 4.26 0.86 -10.01
C MET A 62 3.20 0.94 -8.91
N SER A 63 3.47 1.75 -7.89
CA SER A 63 2.52 2.17 -6.88
C SER A 63 2.38 3.69 -6.94
N GLY A 64 1.23 4.20 -6.51
CA GLY A 64 0.89 5.61 -6.62
C GLY A 64 -0.06 6.06 -5.54
N ALA A 65 -0.11 7.38 -5.39
CA ALA A 65 -0.94 8.07 -4.43
C ALA A 65 -1.57 9.28 -5.11
N ILE A 66 -2.90 9.34 -5.12
CA ILE A 66 -3.63 10.51 -5.59
C ILE A 66 -3.93 11.40 -4.38
N LEU A 67 -3.31 12.58 -4.34
CA LEU A 67 -3.59 13.57 -3.31
C LEU A 67 -4.99 14.15 -3.50
N GLN A 68 -5.68 14.35 -2.39
CA GLN A 68 -7.04 14.87 -2.31
C GLN A 68 -7.16 15.85 -1.15
N PRO A 69 -8.13 16.78 -1.17
CA PRO A 69 -8.54 17.46 0.05
C PRO A 69 -8.96 16.43 1.10
N PRO A 70 -8.59 16.58 2.38
CA PRO A 70 -8.99 15.66 3.44
C PRO A 70 -10.52 15.66 3.59
N THR A 71 -11.08 14.54 4.04
CA THR A 71 -12.51 14.41 4.36
C THR A 71 -12.83 14.67 5.84
N ARG A 72 -11.78 14.88 6.64
CA ARG A 72 -11.84 15.14 8.09
C ARG A 72 -11.06 16.41 8.45
N PRO A 73 -11.50 17.18 9.45
CA PRO A 73 -10.90 18.48 9.80
C PRO A 73 -9.55 18.39 10.50
N ASP A 74 -9.18 17.21 11.00
CA ASP A 74 -7.93 16.93 11.71
C ASP A 74 -6.87 16.27 10.81
N ALA A 75 -7.05 16.29 9.49
CA ALA A 75 -6.06 15.84 8.52
C ALA A 75 -5.63 16.97 7.58
N ASP A 76 -4.39 16.90 7.09
CA ASP A 76 -3.80 17.89 6.20
C ASP A 76 -4.09 17.55 4.73
N PHE A 77 -3.99 16.26 4.38
CA PHE A 77 -4.25 15.74 3.03
C PHE A 77 -5.04 14.43 3.09
N GLY A 78 -5.90 14.23 2.10
CA GLY A 78 -6.46 12.92 1.76
C GLY A 78 -5.54 12.18 0.78
N VAL A 79 -5.40 10.87 0.93
CA VAL A 79 -4.57 10.04 0.06
C VAL A 79 -5.33 8.81 -0.43
N LEU A 80 -5.51 8.68 -1.74
CA LEU A 80 -6.01 7.46 -2.35
C LEU A 80 -4.84 6.68 -2.97
N PHE A 81 -4.54 5.51 -2.42
CA PHE A 81 -3.49 4.63 -2.94
C PHE A 81 -3.99 3.82 -4.14
N ILE A 82 -3.19 3.81 -5.19
CA ILE A 82 -3.45 3.12 -6.45
C ILE A 82 -2.23 2.28 -6.83
N GLU A 83 -2.45 1.05 -7.25
CA GLU A 83 -1.40 0.12 -7.66
C GLU A 83 -1.81 -0.64 -8.92
N VAL A 84 -0.90 -1.41 -9.49
CA VAL A 84 -1.22 -2.32 -10.61
C VAL A 84 -2.29 -3.34 -10.20
N SER A 85 -2.28 -3.78 -8.95
CA SER A 85 -3.20 -4.77 -8.37
C SER A 85 -4.58 -4.20 -7.99
N GLY A 86 -4.72 -2.88 -7.81
CA GLY A 86 -5.99 -2.28 -7.40
C GLY A 86 -5.81 -1.01 -6.57
N CYS A 87 -6.79 -0.68 -5.73
CA CYS A 87 -6.70 0.45 -4.81
C CYS A 87 -6.60 -0.08 -3.37
N LEU A 88 -5.60 0.37 -2.62
CA LEU A 88 -5.36 -0.10 -1.26
C LEU A 88 -6.03 0.82 -0.22
N PRO A 89 -6.52 0.25 0.91
CA PRO A 89 -6.94 1.06 2.05
C PRO A 89 -5.84 1.91 2.68
N MET A 90 -4.62 1.38 2.77
CA MET A 90 -3.42 2.05 3.29
C MET A 90 -2.19 1.50 2.57
N CYS A 91 -1.12 2.27 2.43
CA CYS A 91 0.16 1.79 1.90
C CYS A 91 1.32 2.43 2.67
N GLY A 92 2.15 1.62 3.35
CA GLY A 92 3.22 2.12 4.21
C GLY A 92 4.31 2.84 3.43
N HIS A 93 4.90 2.19 2.42
CA HIS A 93 5.96 2.80 1.60
C HIS A 93 5.45 4.01 0.82
N GLY A 94 4.20 3.93 0.35
CA GLY A 94 3.51 5.03 -0.33
C GLY A 94 3.26 6.23 0.59
N THR A 95 2.93 5.99 1.86
CA THR A 95 2.76 7.05 2.86
C THR A 95 4.08 7.77 3.14
N ILE A 96 5.19 7.03 3.26
CA ILE A 96 6.54 7.63 3.40
C ILE A 96 6.88 8.47 2.17
N GLY A 97 6.62 7.95 0.97
CA GLY A 97 6.84 8.67 -0.29
C GLY A 97 6.00 9.95 -0.38
N VAL A 98 4.71 9.88 -0.03
CA VAL A 98 3.81 11.05 0.02
C VAL A 98 4.32 12.09 1.02
N ALA A 99 4.62 11.71 2.25
CA ALA A 99 5.10 12.64 3.27
C ALA A 99 6.40 13.34 2.85
N THR A 100 7.31 12.57 2.22
CA THR A 100 8.57 13.10 1.67
C THR A 100 8.29 14.10 0.56
N VAL A 101 7.46 13.75 -0.43
CA VAL A 101 7.08 14.64 -1.54
C VAL A 101 6.43 15.91 -1.02
N LEU A 102 5.52 15.82 -0.04
CA LEU A 102 4.84 16.99 0.51
C LEU A 102 5.82 18.01 1.10
N VAL A 103 6.84 17.55 1.84
CA VAL A 103 7.91 18.41 2.41
C VAL A 103 8.82 18.95 1.30
N GLU A 104 9.39 18.07 0.47
CA GLU A 104 10.39 18.45 -0.55
C GLU A 104 9.86 19.38 -1.63
N THR A 105 8.55 19.35 -1.88
CA THR A 105 7.89 20.23 -2.86
C THR A 105 7.29 21.50 -2.24
N GLY A 106 7.38 21.66 -0.91
CA GLY A 106 6.79 22.80 -0.20
C GLY A 106 5.26 22.81 -0.20
N MET A 107 4.62 21.66 -0.43
CA MET A 107 3.16 21.52 -0.30
C MET A 107 2.71 21.55 1.16
N VAL A 108 3.61 21.23 2.08
CA VAL A 108 3.49 21.54 3.52
C VAL A 108 4.68 22.40 3.95
N GLU A 109 4.48 23.20 5.01
CA GLU A 109 5.59 23.92 5.63
C GLU A 109 6.54 22.95 6.31
N ALA A 110 7.82 23.00 5.92
CA ALA A 110 8.87 22.17 6.49
C ALA A 110 9.34 22.74 7.85
N VAL A 111 8.73 22.27 8.93
CA VAL A 111 9.11 22.59 10.31
C VAL A 111 10.24 21.68 10.78
N GLN A 112 11.28 22.27 11.38
CA GLN A 112 12.43 21.56 11.96
C GLN A 112 12.31 21.48 13.48
N PRO A 113 12.81 20.42 14.13
CA PRO A 113 13.50 19.26 13.55
C PRO A 113 12.55 18.19 12.99
N GLU A 114 11.24 18.35 13.19
CA GLU A 114 10.23 17.37 12.78
C GLU A 114 8.99 18.09 12.25
N THR A 115 8.56 17.71 11.06
CA THR A 115 7.28 18.12 10.46
C THR A 115 6.26 17.02 10.68
N LEU A 116 5.11 17.37 11.26
CA LEU A 116 4.00 16.46 11.46
C LEU A 116 2.99 16.60 10.33
N ILE A 117 2.65 15.49 9.67
CA ILE A 117 1.66 15.45 8.59
C ILE A 117 0.62 14.39 8.91
N ARG A 118 -0.65 14.77 8.93
CA ARG A 118 -1.80 13.90 9.16
C ARG A 118 -2.47 13.58 7.83
N LEU A 119 -2.47 12.31 7.47
CA LEU A 119 -2.98 11.80 6.20
C LEU A 119 -4.28 11.05 6.42
N ASP A 120 -5.33 11.50 5.75
CA ASP A 120 -6.64 10.85 5.71
C ASP A 120 -6.62 9.77 4.62
N THR A 121 -6.58 8.51 5.04
CA THR A 121 -6.53 7.34 4.15
C THR A 121 -7.86 6.58 4.21
N PRO A 122 -8.19 5.74 3.21
CA PRO A 122 -9.38 4.89 3.31
C PRO A 122 -9.40 3.94 4.52
N ALA A 123 -8.25 3.61 5.11
CA ALA A 123 -8.16 2.83 6.35
C ALA A 123 -8.32 3.66 7.62
N GLY A 124 -8.24 5.00 7.53
CA GLY A 124 -8.29 5.92 8.66
C GLY A 124 -7.16 6.94 8.67
N LEU A 125 -7.00 7.63 9.80
CA LEU A 125 -5.94 8.62 9.99
C LEU A 125 -4.59 7.92 10.14
N VAL A 126 -3.60 8.38 9.38
CA VAL A 126 -2.21 7.98 9.51
C VAL A 126 -1.38 9.23 9.79
N THR A 127 -0.48 9.16 10.77
CA THR A 127 0.38 10.30 11.12
C THR A 127 1.80 10.01 10.67
N ALA A 128 2.35 10.89 9.83
CA ALA A 128 3.73 10.86 9.39
C ALA A 128 4.52 11.96 10.13
N ARG A 129 5.57 11.54 10.85
CA ARG A 129 6.57 12.40 11.46
C ARG A 129 7.80 12.42 10.56
N VAL A 130 8.02 13.52 9.86
CA VAL A 130 9.14 13.70 8.93
C VAL A 130 10.27 14.41 9.68
N ALA A 131 11.41 13.74 9.87
CA ALA A 131 12.61 14.40 10.35
C ALA A 131 13.13 15.33 9.25
N VAL A 132 13.30 16.61 9.57
CA VAL A 132 13.72 17.65 8.63
C VAL A 132 15.02 18.27 9.10
N ARG A 133 15.98 18.37 8.19
CA ARG A 133 17.24 19.10 8.39
C ARG A 133 17.57 19.93 7.15
N ASP A 134 17.88 21.20 7.35
CA ASP A 134 18.23 22.14 6.28
C ASP A 134 17.14 22.21 5.17
N GLY A 135 15.87 22.09 5.57
CA GLY A 135 14.72 22.10 4.67
C GLY A 135 14.48 20.79 3.91
N ARG A 136 15.26 19.75 4.16
CA ARG A 136 15.18 18.44 3.50
C ARG A 136 14.59 17.38 4.45
N ALA A 137 13.72 16.53 3.93
CA ALA A 137 13.24 15.33 4.59
C ALA A 137 14.35 14.26 4.66
N GLU A 138 14.73 13.85 5.87
CA GLU A 138 15.78 12.84 6.09
C GLU A 138 15.22 11.45 6.34
N SER A 139 14.12 11.37 7.09
CA SER A 139 13.44 10.10 7.40
C SER A 139 11.99 10.36 7.75
N VAL A 140 11.15 9.34 7.61
CA VAL A 140 9.73 9.40 7.98
C VAL A 140 9.42 8.28 8.96
N THR A 141 8.85 8.64 10.12
CA THR A 141 8.25 7.70 11.06
C THR A 141 6.75 7.70 10.87
N LEU A 142 6.16 6.52 10.68
CA LEU A 142 4.72 6.37 10.54
C LEU A 142 4.09 5.86 11.83
N GLU A 143 3.04 6.54 12.26
CA GLU A 143 2.04 6.01 13.18
C GLU A 143 0.85 5.56 12.35
N ASN A 144 0.81 4.26 12.11
CA ASN A 144 -0.16 3.60 11.25
C ASN A 144 -1.50 3.39 11.99
N VAL A 145 -2.50 2.91 11.26
CA VAL A 145 -3.79 2.49 11.84
C VAL A 145 -3.62 1.31 12.81
N ALA A 146 -4.63 1.10 13.66
CA ALA A 146 -4.66 -0.04 14.57
C ALA A 146 -4.43 -1.35 13.81
N SER A 147 -3.46 -2.13 14.29
CA SER A 147 -3.00 -3.37 13.66
C SER A 147 -3.20 -4.54 14.62
N TYR A 148 -3.60 -5.70 14.10
CA TYR A 148 -3.95 -6.86 14.92
C TYR A 148 -3.72 -8.18 14.18
N SER A 149 -3.55 -9.27 14.94
CA SER A 149 -3.62 -10.62 14.40
C SER A 149 -5.10 -10.98 14.21
N HIS A 150 -5.49 -11.21 12.95
CA HIS A 150 -6.87 -11.54 12.58
C HIS A 150 -7.15 -13.02 12.80
N ALA A 151 -6.22 -13.89 12.41
CA ALA A 151 -6.28 -15.33 12.66
C ALA A 151 -4.87 -15.92 12.69
N LEU A 152 -4.65 -16.95 13.49
CA LEU A 152 -3.36 -17.65 13.62
C LEU A 152 -3.48 -19.10 13.17
N ASP A 153 -2.38 -19.68 12.70
CA ASP A 153 -2.22 -21.08 12.32
C ASP A 153 -3.32 -21.58 11.37
N GLN A 154 -3.73 -20.72 10.43
CA GLN A 154 -4.71 -21.08 9.40
C GLN A 154 -4.05 -21.96 8.33
N VAL A 155 -4.87 -22.74 7.62
CA VAL A 155 -4.43 -23.57 6.51
C VAL A 155 -5.35 -23.35 5.31
N VAL A 156 -4.77 -23.29 4.12
CA VAL A 156 -5.51 -23.21 2.87
C VAL A 156 -4.89 -24.17 1.85
N ASP A 157 -5.73 -24.90 1.12
CA ASP A 157 -5.27 -25.72 -0.01
C ASP A 157 -4.95 -24.84 -1.21
N VAL A 158 -3.69 -24.84 -1.64
CA VAL A 158 -3.20 -24.06 -2.77
C VAL A 158 -2.81 -25.00 -3.90
N GLU A 159 -3.34 -24.74 -5.10
CA GLU A 159 -3.01 -25.51 -6.28
C GLU A 159 -1.49 -25.48 -6.54
N GLY A 160 -0.88 -26.65 -6.73
CA GLY A 160 0.56 -26.79 -6.93
C GLY A 160 1.40 -26.85 -5.64
N PHE A 161 0.87 -26.45 -4.49
CA PHE A 161 1.58 -26.45 -3.20
C PHE A 161 0.95 -27.35 -2.13
N GLY A 162 -0.32 -27.72 -2.28
CA GLY A 162 -1.06 -28.49 -1.28
C GLY A 162 -1.48 -27.62 -0.09
N PRO A 163 -1.59 -28.18 1.13
CA PRO A 163 -1.98 -27.41 2.31
C PRO A 163 -0.85 -26.45 2.73
N VAL A 164 -1.11 -25.15 2.64
CA VAL A 164 -0.18 -24.09 3.06
C VAL A 164 -0.67 -23.47 4.36
N ARG A 165 0.21 -23.43 5.37
CA ARG A 165 -0.08 -22.75 6.65
C ARG A 165 0.23 -21.26 6.54
N TYR A 166 -0.61 -20.44 7.17
CA TYR A 166 -0.42 -18.99 7.23
C TYR A 166 -1.03 -18.38 8.49
N ASP A 167 -0.51 -17.24 8.91
CA ASP A 167 -1.18 -16.32 9.83
C ASP A 167 -1.83 -15.18 9.03
N MET A 168 -3.02 -14.75 9.43
CA MET A 168 -3.65 -13.56 8.87
C MET A 168 -3.47 -12.38 9.81
N ALA A 169 -2.84 -11.32 9.34
CA ALA A 169 -2.65 -10.09 10.08
C ALA A 169 -3.27 -8.91 9.34
N TYR A 170 -3.73 -7.92 10.09
CA TYR A 170 -4.13 -6.63 9.56
C TYR A 170 -3.17 -5.54 10.03
N GLY A 171 -2.60 -4.79 9.08
CA GLY A 171 -1.68 -3.68 9.32
C GLY A 171 -2.03 -2.44 8.50
N GLY A 172 -3.32 -2.22 8.24
CA GLY A 172 -3.84 -1.28 7.23
C GLY A 172 -4.21 -1.94 5.89
N ASN A 173 -3.65 -3.12 5.62
CA ASN A 173 -4.20 -4.12 4.70
C ASN A 173 -4.19 -5.48 5.39
N PHE A 174 -4.90 -6.45 4.83
CA PHE A 174 -4.74 -7.85 5.21
C PHE A 174 -3.49 -8.46 4.54
N TYR A 175 -2.71 -9.17 5.36
CA TYR A 175 -1.48 -9.87 4.99
C TYR A 175 -1.60 -11.33 5.40
N ALA A 176 -1.44 -12.24 4.45
CA ALA A 176 -1.15 -13.63 4.75
C ALA A 176 0.36 -13.78 4.98
N ILE A 177 0.76 -14.20 6.18
CA ILE A 177 2.15 -14.43 6.56
C ILE A 177 2.42 -15.92 6.36
N VAL A 178 3.29 -16.24 5.41
CA VAL A 178 3.59 -17.62 4.97
C VAL A 178 5.09 -17.83 5.02
N ARG A 179 5.53 -18.98 5.55
CA ARG A 179 6.95 -19.35 5.53
C ARG A 179 7.34 -19.85 4.15
N THR A 180 8.46 -19.34 3.63
CA THR A 180 9.03 -19.85 2.37
C THR A 180 9.40 -21.34 2.44
N GLU A 181 9.75 -21.83 3.63
CA GLU A 181 10.00 -23.25 3.92
C GLU A 181 8.75 -24.12 3.69
N ASP A 182 7.56 -23.63 4.06
CA ASP A 182 6.28 -24.34 3.88
C ASP A 182 5.90 -24.44 2.38
N LEU A 183 6.47 -23.60 1.53
CA LEU A 183 6.31 -23.64 0.07
C LEU A 183 7.40 -24.43 -0.66
N GLY A 184 8.46 -24.83 0.05
CA GLY A 184 9.63 -25.49 -0.54
C GLY A 184 10.39 -24.61 -1.54
N ILE A 185 10.34 -23.29 -1.40
CA ILE A 185 11.04 -22.33 -2.27
C ILE A 185 12.16 -21.66 -1.48
N PRO A 186 13.44 -21.77 -1.90
CA PRO A 186 14.53 -21.04 -1.27
C PRO A 186 14.33 -19.52 -1.34
N PHE A 187 14.65 -18.81 -0.25
CA PHE A 187 14.65 -17.35 -0.25
C PHE A 187 15.90 -16.79 -0.94
N ASP A 188 15.88 -16.80 -2.28
CA ASP A 188 16.96 -16.30 -3.13
C ASP A 188 16.41 -15.41 -4.27
N ARG A 189 17.20 -14.44 -4.73
CA ARG A 189 16.82 -13.54 -5.82
C ARG A 189 16.57 -14.29 -7.14
N ALA A 190 17.26 -15.39 -7.38
CA ALA A 190 17.02 -16.27 -8.53
C ALA A 190 15.62 -16.88 -8.52
N GLU A 191 15.04 -17.07 -7.34
CA GLU A 191 13.71 -17.67 -7.13
C GLU A 191 12.57 -16.63 -7.16
N LYS A 192 12.86 -15.35 -7.43
CA LYS A 192 11.87 -14.26 -7.38
C LYS A 192 10.58 -14.54 -8.15
N GLY A 193 10.67 -15.22 -9.30
CA GLY A 193 9.52 -15.56 -10.13
C GLY A 193 8.63 -16.59 -9.45
N ARG A 194 9.24 -17.67 -8.94
CA ARG A 194 8.54 -18.73 -8.20
C ARG A 194 7.94 -18.22 -6.89
N LEU A 195 8.64 -17.35 -6.17
CA LEU A 195 8.13 -16.70 -4.97
C LEU A 195 6.89 -15.84 -5.29
N LEU A 196 6.94 -15.04 -6.35
CA LEU A 196 5.80 -14.23 -6.78
C LEU A 196 4.62 -15.11 -7.19
N GLU A 197 4.84 -16.12 -8.04
CA GLU A 197 3.80 -17.05 -8.48
C GLU A 197 3.15 -17.77 -7.30
N ALA A 198 3.95 -18.25 -6.34
CA ALA A 198 3.45 -18.90 -5.13
C ALA A 198 2.63 -17.95 -4.27
N GLY A 199 3.11 -16.74 -4.03
CA GLY A 199 2.39 -15.74 -3.25
C GLY A 199 1.06 -15.35 -3.89
N LEU A 200 1.02 -15.14 -5.21
CA LEU A 200 -0.22 -14.88 -5.95
C LEU A 200 -1.20 -16.07 -5.87
N ALA A 201 -0.71 -17.31 -5.96
CA ALA A 201 -1.54 -18.51 -5.83
C ALA A 201 -2.13 -18.64 -4.42
N VAL A 202 -1.32 -18.40 -3.38
CA VAL A 202 -1.78 -18.37 -1.98
C VAL A 202 -2.84 -17.28 -1.78
N MET A 203 -2.57 -16.06 -2.26
CA MET A 203 -3.52 -14.94 -2.16
C MET A 203 -4.87 -15.26 -2.80
N GLY A 204 -4.84 -15.86 -4.00
CA GLY A 204 -6.04 -16.30 -4.70
C GLY A 204 -6.82 -17.33 -3.90
N ALA A 205 -6.15 -18.37 -3.40
CA ALA A 205 -6.77 -19.42 -2.61
C ALA A 205 -7.38 -18.90 -1.30
N ILE A 206 -6.71 -17.97 -0.61
CA ILE A 206 -7.24 -17.33 0.61
C ILE A 206 -8.50 -16.52 0.29
N ASN A 207 -8.44 -15.64 -0.71
CA ASN A 207 -9.60 -14.80 -1.05
C ASN A 207 -10.81 -15.63 -1.52
N GLU A 208 -10.59 -16.80 -2.11
CA GLU A 208 -11.67 -17.72 -2.51
C GLU A 208 -12.23 -18.52 -1.33
N ARG A 209 -11.36 -19.10 -0.49
CA ARG A 209 -11.74 -20.14 0.48
C ARG A 209 -11.87 -19.63 1.91
N ASN A 210 -11.05 -18.66 2.28
CA ASN A 210 -10.92 -18.11 3.62
C ASN A 210 -11.05 -16.57 3.58
N PRO A 211 -12.18 -16.02 3.09
CA PRO A 211 -12.33 -14.58 2.94
C PRO A 211 -12.21 -13.86 4.29
N VAL A 212 -11.60 -12.68 4.25
CA VAL A 212 -11.33 -11.84 5.43
C VAL A 212 -12.27 -10.65 5.44
N VAL A 213 -12.59 -10.11 6.62
CA VAL A 213 -13.37 -8.87 6.75
C VAL A 213 -12.86 -8.09 7.96
N HIS A 214 -12.62 -6.79 7.79
CA HIS A 214 -12.22 -5.92 8.89
C HIS A 214 -13.42 -5.67 9.84
N PRO A 215 -13.25 -5.82 11.17
CA PRO A 215 -14.36 -5.80 12.13
C PRO A 215 -15.12 -4.47 12.17
N GLU A 216 -14.43 -3.36 11.91
CA GLU A 216 -15.02 -2.01 11.94
C GLU A 216 -15.32 -1.44 10.55
N ASN A 217 -14.85 -2.08 9.48
CA ASN A 217 -15.02 -1.58 8.12
C ASN A 217 -15.23 -2.74 7.13
N PRO A 218 -16.47 -3.17 6.91
CA PRO A 218 -16.78 -4.30 6.03
C PRO A 218 -16.34 -4.12 4.57
N ALA A 219 -15.98 -2.90 4.15
CA ALA A 219 -15.45 -2.63 2.81
C ALA A 219 -13.96 -2.97 2.65
N ILE A 220 -13.31 -3.39 3.74
CA ILE A 220 -11.96 -3.94 3.74
C ILE A 220 -12.12 -5.44 3.96
N ASP A 221 -12.17 -6.18 2.86
CA ASP A 221 -12.59 -7.58 2.82
C ASP A 221 -11.73 -8.45 1.89
N VAL A 222 -10.54 -7.98 1.54
CA VAL A 222 -9.63 -8.66 0.61
C VAL A 222 -8.23 -8.74 1.19
N CYS A 223 -7.63 -9.93 1.10
CA CYS A 223 -6.20 -10.14 1.29
C CYS A 223 -5.47 -9.65 0.03
N HIS A 224 -4.75 -8.53 0.16
CA HIS A 224 -4.03 -7.91 -0.96
C HIS A 224 -2.54 -8.27 -0.99
N HIS A 225 -2.04 -8.96 0.03
CA HIS A 225 -0.61 -9.18 0.20
C HIS A 225 -0.32 -10.55 0.79
N VAL A 226 0.72 -11.19 0.29
CA VAL A 226 1.37 -12.34 0.94
C VAL A 226 2.78 -11.93 1.34
N TYR A 227 3.00 -11.93 2.66
CA TYR A 227 4.33 -11.80 3.24
C TYR A 227 4.97 -13.19 3.27
N LEU A 228 5.98 -13.38 2.42
CA LEU A 228 6.75 -14.61 2.35
C LEU A 228 7.96 -14.50 3.28
N GLU A 229 7.81 -15.06 4.48
CA GLU A 229 8.81 -15.06 5.55
C GLU A 229 10.05 -15.86 5.14
N ALA A 230 11.20 -15.18 5.13
CA ALA A 230 12.48 -15.81 4.88
C ALA A 230 12.99 -16.56 6.13
N PRO A 231 13.84 -17.60 5.98
CA PRO A 231 14.47 -18.26 7.11
C PRO A 231 15.25 -17.27 7.99
N GLY A 232 15.04 -17.34 9.30
CA GLY A 232 15.66 -16.46 10.29
C GLY A 232 15.06 -15.04 10.37
N SER A 233 13.92 -14.78 9.71
CA SER A 233 13.13 -13.58 9.94
C SER A 233 12.62 -13.55 11.39
N THR A 234 12.59 -12.36 11.98
CA THR A 234 12.11 -12.10 13.35
C THR A 234 11.34 -10.78 13.38
N ALA A 235 10.67 -10.49 14.50
CA ALA A 235 10.00 -9.21 14.70
C ALA A 235 10.95 -8.00 14.67
N GLU A 236 12.20 -8.17 15.12
CA GLU A 236 13.21 -7.10 15.13
C GLU A 236 13.97 -6.99 13.82
N HIS A 237 14.24 -8.14 13.18
CA HIS A 237 14.96 -8.22 11.92
C HIS A 237 14.19 -9.10 10.94
N SER A 238 13.39 -8.43 10.13
CA SER A 238 12.49 -9.04 9.17
C SER A 238 13.14 -9.15 7.79
N ARG A 239 13.07 -10.33 7.18
CA ARG A 239 13.48 -10.58 5.79
C ARG A 239 12.34 -11.30 5.08
N HIS A 240 11.91 -10.76 3.95
CA HIS A 240 10.75 -11.30 3.25
C HIS A 240 10.72 -10.94 1.77
N ALA A 241 9.86 -11.64 1.04
CA ALA A 241 9.37 -11.22 -0.27
C ALA A 241 7.88 -10.84 -0.12
N MET A 242 7.44 -9.88 -0.91
CA MET A 242 6.04 -9.47 -0.99
C MET A 242 5.47 -9.89 -2.34
N ALA A 243 4.29 -10.47 -2.32
CA ALA A 243 3.49 -10.81 -3.50
C ALA A 243 2.07 -10.23 -3.38
#